data_AF-A0AAN9BLF2-F1
#
_entry.id   AF-A0AAN9BLF2-F1
#
_cell.length_a   1.000
_cell.length_b   1.000
_cell.length_c   1.000
_cell.angle_alpha   90.00
_cell.angle_beta   90.00
_cell.angle_gamma   90.00
#
_symmetry.space_group_name_H-M   'P 1'
#
loop_
_entity.id
_entity.type
_entity.pdbx_description
1 polymer ?
#
loop_
_entity_poly.entity_id
_entity_poly.type
_entity_poly.pdbx_seq_one_letter_code
_entity_poly.pdbx_strand_id
1 'polypeptide(L)'
;MLLVGTLLTALFIYLPMQLVKTEVNSKVFAQQPGTSGVLFTEYTLFSSQEVAKGACASRCLRNALCLSFTFTGVVQPGNCQGHSKIMTFSDVKVAEVGAQTYAVREAEEWWEKSCSTAADCGINAYVICRRNVCVCPPGHYVSEGLNQCVSDCPVSSLTPNFVQYHEAGIAGHNIVDVDGDAATCMEACVQSTSFYCLNFEYYLSETRCPLGDATEVNYPGIWIENDPGWILYQRNCQ
;
A
#
# COMPACT_ATOMS: atom_id res chain seq x y z
N MET A 1 18.35 53.81 28.91
CA MET A 1 17.25 52.83 29.00
C MET A 1 17.03 52.25 27.60
N LEU A 2 17.60 51.09 27.33
CA LEU A 2 17.43 50.33 26.08
C LEU A 2 16.73 49.02 26.45
N LEU A 3 15.50 48.85 25.94
CA LEU A 3 14.72 47.62 26.06
C LEU A 3 15.26 46.60 25.05
N VAL A 4 15.80 45.48 25.54
CA VAL A 4 16.15 44.32 24.72
C VAL A 4 14.96 43.36 24.77
N GLY A 5 14.23 43.27 23.66
CA GLY A 5 13.15 42.31 23.46
C GLY A 5 13.70 40.93 23.13
N THR A 6 13.31 39.93 23.92
CA THR A 6 13.58 38.52 23.69
C THR A 6 12.66 37.97 22.59
N LEU A 7 13.26 37.51 21.49
CA LEU A 7 12.60 36.67 20.49
C LEU A 7 12.31 35.28 21.09
N LEU A 8 11.04 34.89 21.16
CA LEU A 8 10.61 33.50 21.29
C LEU A 8 10.60 32.88 19.90
N THR A 9 11.59 32.05 19.58
CA THR A 9 11.55 31.14 18.43
C THR A 9 10.74 29.89 18.80
N ALA A 10 9.57 29.75 18.19
CA ALA A 10 8.78 28.51 18.27
C ALA A 10 9.49 27.42 17.46
N LEU A 11 10.02 26.42 18.17
CA LEU A 11 10.59 25.21 17.58
C LEU A 11 9.43 24.28 17.17
N PHE A 12 9.06 24.30 15.88
CA PHE A 12 8.17 23.27 15.33
C PHE A 12 8.96 21.97 15.20
N ILE A 13 8.78 21.08 16.18
CA ILE A 13 9.28 19.70 16.12
C ILE A 13 8.42 18.96 15.09
N TYR A 14 9.01 18.64 13.93
CA TYR A 14 8.43 17.71 12.96
C TYR A 14 8.39 16.32 13.61
N LEU A 15 7.21 15.89 14.08
CA LEU A 15 6.96 14.51 14.48
C LEU A 15 6.65 13.68 13.22
N PRO A 16 7.27 12.50 13.03
CA PRO A 16 6.97 11.62 11.90
C PRO A 16 5.52 11.12 11.99
N MET A 17 4.74 11.33 10.93
CA MET A 17 3.38 10.81 10.79
C MET A 17 3.38 9.26 10.79
N GLN A 18 2.64 8.61 11.70
CA GLN A 18 2.55 7.14 11.73
C GLN A 18 1.25 6.66 11.07
N LEU A 19 1.29 6.08 9.87
CA LEU A 19 0.07 5.57 9.22
C LEU A 19 -0.38 4.21 9.71
N VAL A 20 -1.64 3.88 9.43
CA VAL A 20 -2.11 2.50 9.48
C VAL A 20 -2.83 2.13 8.22
N LYS A 21 -2.44 0.96 7.75
CA LYS A 21 -2.83 0.39 6.48
C LYS A 21 -3.88 -0.66 6.68
N THR A 22 -5.07 -0.35 6.22
CA THR A 22 -6.10 -1.27 5.74
C THR A 22 -6.81 -0.51 4.65
N GLU A 23 -7.22 -1.19 3.59
CA GLU A 23 -7.77 -0.57 2.40
C GLU A 23 -9.09 -1.23 2.02
N VAL A 24 -10.06 -0.40 1.62
CA VAL A 24 -11.28 -0.74 0.87
C VAL A 24 -11.63 0.55 0.13
N ASN A 25 -11.64 0.53 -1.22
CA ASN A 25 -12.04 1.64 -2.10
C ASN A 25 -11.14 2.90 -2.03
N SER A 26 -9.84 2.78 -2.39
CA SER A 26 -8.93 3.93 -2.59
C SER A 26 -8.73 4.86 -1.38
N LYS A 27 -9.05 4.37 -0.18
CA LYS A 27 -9.08 5.13 1.07
C LYS A 27 -8.03 4.61 2.04
N VAL A 28 -7.12 5.47 2.47
CA VAL A 28 -6.08 5.16 3.47
C VAL A 28 -6.26 6.01 4.73
N PHE A 29 -5.76 5.53 5.87
CA PHE A 29 -5.88 6.23 7.15
C PHE A 29 -4.56 6.87 7.60
N ALA A 30 -4.55 8.20 7.63
CA ALA A 30 -3.39 8.98 8.05
C ALA A 30 -3.54 9.54 9.46
N GLN A 31 -2.47 9.50 10.27
CA GLN A 31 -2.47 10.12 11.60
C GLN A 31 -2.75 11.61 11.45
N GLN A 32 -3.69 12.11 12.23
CA GLN A 32 -3.98 13.54 12.27
C GLN A 32 -2.91 14.26 13.12
N PRO A 33 -2.27 15.32 12.61
CA PRO A 33 -1.35 16.14 13.39
C PRO A 33 -2.07 16.79 14.58
N GLY A 34 -1.40 16.84 15.74
CA GLY A 34 -1.91 17.56 16.91
C GLY A 34 -3.07 16.90 17.67
N THR A 35 -3.60 15.76 17.20
CA THR A 35 -4.70 15.03 17.88
C THR A 35 -4.21 13.87 18.74
N SER A 36 -2.91 13.79 19.00
CA SER A 36 -2.34 12.80 19.92
C SER A 36 -2.79 13.13 21.35
N GLY A 37 -3.21 12.12 22.10
CA GLY A 37 -3.62 12.29 23.47
C GLY A 37 -5.09 12.70 23.64
N VAL A 38 -5.96 12.44 22.65
CA VAL A 38 -7.38 12.86 22.66
C VAL A 38 -8.32 11.71 22.34
N LEU A 39 -9.43 11.63 23.09
CA LEU A 39 -10.60 10.82 22.77
C LEU A 39 -11.77 11.69 22.28
N PHE A 40 -12.56 11.10 21.40
CA PHE A 40 -13.76 11.71 20.83
C PHE A 40 -14.95 10.78 21.09
N THR A 41 -15.97 11.28 21.80
CA THR A 41 -17.20 10.51 22.09
C THR A 41 -18.38 10.94 21.22
N GLU A 42 -18.24 12.05 20.49
CA GLU A 42 -19.22 12.49 19.50
C GLU A 42 -18.93 11.85 18.15
N TYR A 43 -19.99 11.64 17.37
CA TYR A 43 -19.89 11.02 16.04
C TYR A 43 -19.36 9.59 16.07
N THR A 44 -19.24 8.96 17.25
CA THR A 44 -18.83 7.57 17.39
C THR A 44 -19.86 6.65 16.74
N LEU A 45 -19.43 5.93 15.71
CA LEU A 45 -20.22 4.92 15.01
C LEU A 45 -20.10 3.55 15.69
N PHE A 46 -18.91 3.25 16.20
CA PHE A 46 -18.63 2.01 16.90
C PHE A 46 -17.50 2.20 17.90
N SER A 47 -17.51 1.35 18.92
CA SER A 47 -16.45 1.20 19.91
C SER A 47 -16.16 -0.29 20.10
N SER A 48 -14.90 -0.69 20.07
CA SER A 48 -14.48 -2.08 20.19
C SER A 48 -13.08 -2.24 20.77
N GLN A 49 -12.79 -3.44 21.25
CA GLN A 49 -11.42 -3.85 21.56
C GLN A 49 -10.81 -4.51 20.33
N GLU A 50 -9.69 -3.99 19.84
CA GLU A 50 -9.00 -4.49 18.66
C GLU A 50 -7.55 -4.84 19.01
N VAL A 51 -7.07 -5.96 18.49
CA VAL A 51 -5.70 -6.45 18.75
C VAL A 51 -4.63 -5.51 18.19
N ALA A 52 -4.96 -4.72 17.17
CA ALA A 52 -4.05 -3.77 16.57
C ALA A 52 -4.82 -2.61 15.93
N LYS A 53 -4.11 -1.49 15.79
CA LYS A 53 -4.57 -0.30 15.07
C LYS A 53 -5.04 -0.63 13.64
N GLY A 54 -4.37 -1.59 12.97
CA GLY A 54 -4.78 -2.12 11.66
C GLY A 54 -6.18 -2.72 11.66
N ALA A 55 -6.53 -3.54 12.65
CA ALA A 55 -7.88 -4.12 12.74
C ALA A 55 -8.97 -3.04 12.91
N CYS A 56 -8.66 -1.99 13.67
CA CYS A 56 -9.53 -0.82 13.84
C CYS A 56 -9.80 -0.09 12.53
N ALA A 57 -8.75 0.18 11.75
CA ALA A 57 -8.87 0.80 10.44
C ALA A 57 -9.68 -0.07 9.47
N SER A 58 -9.44 -1.39 9.47
CA SER A 58 -10.16 -2.37 8.65
C SER A 58 -11.66 -2.31 8.90
N ARG A 59 -12.03 -2.21 10.18
CA ARG A 59 -13.42 -2.09 10.61
C ARG A 59 -14.03 -0.77 10.19
N CYS A 60 -13.28 0.33 10.32
CA CYS A 60 -13.73 1.64 9.86
C CYS A 60 -14.04 1.61 8.37
N LEU A 61 -13.16 1.05 7.52
CA LEU A 61 -13.39 0.97 6.08
C LEU A 61 -14.59 0.14 5.66
N ARG A 62 -14.94 -0.90 6.41
CA ARG A 62 -16.16 -1.69 6.16
C ARG A 62 -17.44 -0.94 6.50
N ASN A 63 -17.35 0.18 7.23
CA ASN A 63 -18.48 1.04 7.54
C ASN A 63 -18.43 2.28 6.64
N ALA A 64 -19.36 2.36 5.68
CA ALA A 64 -19.41 3.44 4.69
C ALA A 64 -19.52 4.86 5.30
N LEU A 65 -19.99 4.97 6.55
CA LEU A 65 -20.09 6.24 7.26
C LEU A 65 -18.81 6.62 8.00
N CYS A 66 -17.86 5.69 8.18
CA CYS A 66 -16.66 5.93 8.98
C CYS A 66 -15.62 6.73 8.21
N LEU A 67 -15.27 7.91 8.72
CA LEU A 67 -14.33 8.85 8.11
C LEU A 67 -13.05 9.02 8.93
N SER A 68 -13.05 8.64 10.20
CA SER A 68 -11.86 8.60 11.03
C SER A 68 -12.01 7.56 12.13
N PHE A 69 -10.90 7.19 12.77
CA PHE A 69 -10.94 6.37 13.98
C PHE A 69 -9.90 6.83 14.99
N THR A 70 -10.17 6.56 16.27
CA THR A 70 -9.22 6.71 17.37
C THR A 70 -8.84 5.33 17.88
N PHE A 71 -7.55 5.13 18.14
CA PHE A 71 -7.03 3.91 18.75
C PHE A 71 -6.22 4.28 19.99
N THR A 72 -6.56 3.69 21.14
CA THR A 72 -5.79 3.81 22.38
C THR A 72 -5.29 2.43 22.78
N GLY A 73 -3.98 2.24 22.84
CA GLY A 73 -3.44 0.91 23.06
C GLY A 73 -1.93 0.88 23.01
N VAL A 74 -1.30 1.22 24.13
CA VAL A 74 0.13 0.90 24.38
C VAL A 74 0.27 -0.58 24.79
N VAL A 75 -0.85 -1.24 25.13
CA VAL A 75 -0.95 -2.63 25.59
C VAL A 75 -2.13 -3.30 24.88
N GLN A 76 -1.97 -4.53 24.39
CA GLN A 76 -3.03 -5.27 23.69
C GLN A 76 -4.02 -5.92 24.66
N PRO A 77 -5.34 -5.95 24.34
CA PRO A 77 -5.99 -5.29 23.22
C PRO A 77 -6.14 -3.76 23.42
N GLY A 78 -6.13 -3.01 22.32
CA GLY A 78 -6.35 -1.57 22.34
C GLY A 78 -7.82 -1.21 22.11
N ASN A 79 -8.26 -0.08 22.66
CA ASN A 79 -9.58 0.46 22.44
C ASN A 79 -9.63 1.16 21.07
N CYS A 80 -10.63 0.82 20.27
CA CYS A 80 -10.86 1.31 18.92
C CYS A 80 -12.21 2.01 18.85
N GLN A 81 -12.24 3.23 18.34
CA GLN A 81 -13.48 3.97 18.11
C GLN A 81 -13.51 4.50 16.69
N GLY A 82 -14.51 4.14 15.90
CA GLY A 82 -14.73 4.71 14.57
C GLY A 82 -15.71 5.85 14.61
N HIS A 83 -15.49 6.87 13.79
CA HIS A 83 -16.23 8.13 13.81
C HIS A 83 -16.78 8.49 12.43
N SER A 84 -17.98 9.08 12.40
CA SER A 84 -18.63 9.52 11.16
C SER A 84 -18.16 10.87 10.62
N LYS A 85 -17.12 11.44 11.24
CA LYS A 85 -16.54 12.74 10.92
C LYS A 85 -15.02 12.62 10.95
N ILE A 86 -14.32 13.43 10.16
CA ILE A 86 -12.88 13.63 10.33
C ILE A 86 -12.67 14.48 11.59
N MET A 87 -12.13 13.86 12.63
CA MET A 87 -11.90 14.55 13.90
C MET A 87 -10.70 15.50 13.80
N THR A 88 -10.90 16.73 14.25
CA THR A 88 -9.88 17.79 14.28
C THR A 88 -9.63 18.27 15.71
N PHE A 89 -8.60 19.11 15.91
CA PHE A 89 -8.29 19.67 17.23
C PHE A 89 -9.45 20.50 17.82
N SER A 90 -10.29 21.11 16.98
CA SER A 90 -11.46 21.86 17.48
C SER A 90 -12.58 20.96 18.02
N ASP A 91 -12.54 19.66 17.75
CA ASP A 91 -13.56 18.71 18.21
C ASP A 91 -13.20 18.01 19.53
N VAL A 92 -12.05 18.37 20.13
CA VAL A 92 -11.47 17.74 21.33
C VAL A 92 -12.38 17.99 22.53
N LYS A 93 -12.83 16.91 23.21
CA LYS A 93 -13.59 17.02 24.46
C LYS A 93 -12.88 16.42 25.68
N VAL A 94 -12.02 15.42 25.48
CA VAL A 94 -11.31 14.73 26.57
C VAL A 94 -9.89 14.39 26.15
N ALA A 95 -8.91 14.76 26.96
CA ALA A 95 -7.53 14.31 26.78
C ALA A 95 -7.38 12.87 27.32
N GLU A 96 -6.96 11.93 26.48
CA GLU A 96 -6.58 10.56 26.86
C GLU A 96 -5.16 10.27 26.41
N VAL A 97 -4.25 10.12 27.38
CA VAL A 97 -2.84 9.86 27.12
C VAL A 97 -2.67 8.60 26.26
N GLY A 98 -1.94 8.73 25.15
CA GLY A 98 -1.65 7.61 24.24
C GLY A 98 -2.71 7.36 23.16
N ALA A 99 -3.81 8.11 23.13
CA ALA A 99 -4.76 8.05 22.04
C ALA A 99 -4.14 8.60 20.74
N GLN A 100 -4.32 7.88 19.63
CA GLN A 100 -3.94 8.37 18.31
C GLN A 100 -5.15 8.36 17.38
N THR A 101 -5.30 9.43 16.59
CA THR A 101 -6.46 9.61 15.69
C THR A 101 -6.02 9.58 14.24
N TYR A 102 -6.84 8.93 13.41
CA TYR A 102 -6.57 8.60 12.04
C TYR A 102 -7.74 9.00 11.17
N ALA A 103 -7.51 9.78 10.12
CA ALA A 103 -8.56 10.18 9.19
C ALA A 103 -8.36 9.56 7.82
N VAL A 104 -9.47 9.32 7.14
CA VAL A 104 -9.48 8.85 5.77
C VAL A 104 -8.87 9.91 4.87
N ARG A 105 -8.01 9.49 3.95
CA ARG A 105 -7.47 10.30 2.86
C ARG A 105 -7.68 9.54 1.55
N GLU A 106 -7.85 10.30 0.47
CA GLU A 106 -7.69 9.74 -0.87
C GLU A 106 -6.26 9.24 -0.99
N ALA A 107 -6.12 7.99 -1.39
CA ALA A 107 -4.83 7.39 -1.64
C ALA A 107 -4.30 7.98 -2.96
N GLU A 108 -3.24 8.78 -2.90
CA GLU A 108 -2.52 9.18 -4.11
C GLU A 108 -2.05 7.91 -4.83
N GLU A 109 -2.21 7.87 -6.15
CA GLU A 109 -1.68 6.78 -6.98
C GLU A 109 -0.16 6.77 -6.82
N TRP A 110 0.38 5.73 -6.19
CA TRP A 110 1.81 5.64 -5.88
C TRP A 110 2.55 4.73 -6.85
N TRP A 111 1.84 3.79 -7.50
CA TRP A 111 2.46 2.82 -8.40
C TRP A 111 2.94 3.51 -9.67
N GLU A 112 4.07 3.07 -10.19
CA GLU A 112 4.75 3.67 -11.37
C GLU A 112 5.23 5.12 -11.19
N LYS A 113 5.05 5.72 -10.01
CA LYS A 113 5.61 7.03 -9.68
C LYS A 113 7.13 6.95 -9.64
N SER A 114 7.80 8.00 -10.15
CA SER A 114 9.24 8.11 -10.01
C SER A 114 9.68 8.29 -8.56
N CYS A 115 10.77 7.63 -8.17
CA CYS A 115 11.34 7.69 -6.84
C CYS A 115 12.86 7.68 -6.85
N SER A 116 13.48 8.17 -5.79
CA SER A 116 14.90 7.92 -5.47
C SER A 116 15.03 6.98 -4.26
N THR A 117 14.04 7.00 -3.37
CA THR A 117 13.97 6.17 -2.16
C THR A 117 12.55 5.65 -1.97
N ALA A 118 12.38 4.61 -1.14
CA ALA A 118 11.06 4.07 -0.82
C ALA A 118 10.12 5.12 -0.18
N ALA A 119 10.67 6.17 0.45
CA ALA A 119 9.86 7.25 1.03
C ALA A 119 9.14 8.12 -0.01
N ASP A 120 9.62 8.14 -1.26
CA ASP A 120 9.01 8.94 -2.34
C ASP A 120 7.72 8.31 -2.88
N CYS A 121 7.56 7.00 -2.66
CA CYS A 121 6.43 6.17 -3.08
C CYS A 121 5.19 6.34 -2.21
N GLY A 122 5.12 7.42 -1.43
CA GLY A 122 4.01 7.68 -0.54
C GLY A 122 4.02 6.76 0.68
N ILE A 123 2.90 6.76 1.41
CA ILE A 123 2.88 6.27 2.78
C ILE A 123 2.26 4.87 2.93
N ASN A 124 2.11 4.18 1.80
CA ASN A 124 1.70 2.79 1.78
C ASN A 124 2.89 1.95 2.24
N ALA A 125 2.82 1.45 3.48
CA ALA A 125 3.93 0.85 4.23
C ALA A 125 4.55 -0.43 3.63
N TYR A 126 4.20 -0.80 2.39
CA TYR A 126 4.68 -2.01 1.74
C TYR A 126 4.89 -1.78 0.24
N VAL A 127 5.71 -0.78 -0.09
CA VAL A 127 6.12 -0.43 -1.46
C VAL A 127 7.64 -0.24 -1.46
N ILE A 128 8.28 -0.48 -2.59
CA ILE A 128 9.73 -0.28 -2.75
C ILE A 128 10.00 0.69 -3.91
N CYS A 129 11.11 1.40 -3.80
CA CYS A 129 11.66 2.13 -4.93
C CYS A 129 12.65 1.23 -5.65
N ARG A 130 12.27 0.74 -6.84
CA ARG A 130 13.11 -0.14 -7.66
C ARG A 130 13.37 0.53 -9.00
N ARG A 131 14.65 0.70 -9.35
CA ARG A 131 15.07 1.36 -10.60
C ARG A 131 14.37 2.71 -10.84
N ASN A 132 14.28 3.50 -9.78
CA ASN A 132 13.63 4.81 -9.74
C ASN A 132 12.12 4.81 -10.00
N VAL A 133 11.46 3.67 -9.82
CA VAL A 133 10.00 3.53 -9.95
C VAL A 133 9.43 2.85 -8.71
N CYS A 134 8.29 3.33 -8.25
CA CYS A 134 7.55 2.78 -7.14
C CYS A 134 6.78 1.53 -7.57
N VAL A 135 7.13 0.40 -6.98
CA VAL A 135 6.53 -0.91 -7.29
C VAL A 135 6.27 -1.70 -6.02
N CYS A 136 5.47 -2.75 -6.14
CA CYS A 136 5.37 -3.74 -5.08
C CYS A 136 6.67 -4.54 -4.93
N PRO A 137 6.98 -5.04 -3.71
CA PRO A 137 8.04 -6.02 -3.56
C PRO A 137 7.83 -7.23 -4.49
N PRO A 138 8.90 -7.88 -4.95
CA PRO A 138 8.83 -9.09 -5.75
C PRO A 138 7.72 -10.05 -5.31
N GLY A 139 6.93 -10.50 -6.28
CA GLY A 139 5.85 -11.45 -6.10
C GLY A 139 4.55 -10.93 -5.46
N HIS A 140 4.50 -9.66 -5.03
CA HIS A 140 3.28 -9.03 -4.56
C HIS A 140 2.52 -8.35 -5.69
N TYR A 141 1.20 -8.40 -5.66
CA TYR A 141 0.32 -7.80 -6.65
C TYR A 141 0.02 -6.35 -6.28
N VAL A 142 -0.01 -5.46 -7.26
CA VAL A 142 -0.69 -4.17 -7.09
C VAL A 142 -2.19 -4.45 -7.07
N SER A 143 -2.86 -4.21 -5.94
CA SER A 143 -4.32 -4.23 -5.86
C SER A 143 -4.86 -2.84 -6.17
N GLU A 144 -5.52 -2.70 -7.32
CA GLU A 144 -5.99 -1.43 -7.86
C GLU A 144 -7.13 -0.83 -7.04
N GLY A 145 -8.08 -1.65 -6.59
CA GLY A 145 -9.20 -1.19 -5.76
C GLY A 145 -8.79 -0.82 -4.33
N LEU A 146 -7.73 -1.44 -3.83
CA LEU A 146 -7.20 -1.16 -2.50
C LEU A 146 -6.19 0.00 -2.53
N ASN A 147 -5.39 0.09 -3.59
CA ASN A 147 -4.21 0.94 -3.71
C ASN A 147 -3.04 0.47 -2.81
N GLN A 148 -2.79 -0.83 -2.73
CA GLN A 148 -1.63 -1.43 -2.04
C GLN A 148 -1.07 -2.64 -2.75
N CYS A 149 0.11 -3.05 -2.28
CA CYS A 149 0.63 -4.38 -2.48
C CYS A 149 -0.05 -5.41 -1.60
N VAL A 150 -0.54 -6.48 -2.22
CA VAL A 150 -1.10 -7.66 -1.56
C VAL A 150 -0.29 -8.90 -1.93
N SER A 151 -0.11 -9.82 -0.98
CA SER A 151 0.61 -11.08 -1.19
C SER A 151 -0.30 -12.18 -1.77
N ASP A 152 -1.60 -12.05 -1.58
CA ASP A 152 -2.59 -13.01 -2.05
C ASP A 152 -3.53 -12.31 -3.04
N CYS A 153 -3.68 -12.91 -4.22
CA CYS A 153 -4.62 -12.49 -5.22
C CYS A 153 -5.32 -13.73 -5.79
N PRO A 154 -6.61 -13.94 -5.48
CA PRO A 154 -7.37 -15.01 -6.08
C PRO A 154 -7.33 -14.90 -7.60
N VAL A 155 -7.24 -16.03 -8.29
CA VAL A 155 -7.21 -16.07 -9.76
C VAL A 155 -8.39 -15.32 -10.38
N SER A 156 -9.58 -15.38 -9.76
CA SER A 156 -10.78 -14.67 -10.18
C SER A 156 -10.68 -13.14 -10.06
N SER A 157 -9.69 -12.64 -9.34
CA SER A 157 -9.44 -11.23 -9.06
C SER A 157 -8.20 -10.69 -9.77
N LEU A 158 -7.52 -11.50 -10.60
CA LEU A 158 -6.42 -11.03 -11.44
C LEU A 158 -6.97 -10.09 -12.52
N THR A 159 -6.36 -8.92 -12.68
CA THR A 159 -6.74 -7.93 -13.70
C THR A 159 -5.88 -8.11 -14.97
N PRO A 160 -6.27 -7.55 -16.13
CA PRO A 160 -5.45 -7.60 -17.34
C PRO A 160 -4.27 -6.61 -17.31
N ASN A 161 -4.10 -5.85 -16.23
CA ASN A 161 -3.00 -4.90 -16.07
C ASN A 161 -1.78 -5.59 -15.46
N PHE A 162 -0.61 -5.00 -15.69
CA PHE A 162 0.66 -5.55 -15.26
C PHE A 162 1.53 -4.48 -14.63
N VAL A 163 2.28 -4.86 -13.59
CA VAL A 163 3.42 -4.09 -13.09
C VAL A 163 4.70 -4.59 -13.76
N GLN A 164 5.59 -3.64 -14.08
CA GLN A 164 6.86 -3.93 -14.75
C GLN A 164 8.02 -3.95 -13.76
N TYR A 165 8.87 -4.95 -13.91
CA TYR A 165 10.11 -5.10 -13.18
C TYR A 165 11.27 -5.18 -14.18
N HIS A 166 11.95 -4.05 -14.40
CA HIS A 166 13.13 -4.00 -15.27
C HIS A 166 14.30 -4.80 -14.70
N GLU A 167 15.05 -5.48 -15.55
CA GLU A 167 16.19 -6.32 -15.17
C GLU A 167 15.81 -7.34 -14.08
N ALA A 168 14.69 -8.02 -14.28
CA ALA A 168 14.18 -9.05 -13.39
C ALA A 168 13.54 -10.20 -14.17
N GLY A 169 13.45 -11.33 -13.49
CA GLY A 169 12.87 -12.57 -14.00
C GLY A 169 12.44 -13.53 -12.89
N ILE A 170 11.89 -14.66 -13.29
CA ILE A 170 11.42 -15.76 -12.45
C ILE A 170 12.06 -17.07 -12.92
N ALA A 171 12.92 -17.66 -12.08
CA ALA A 171 13.65 -18.87 -12.43
C ALA A 171 12.76 -20.12 -12.48
N GLY A 172 12.73 -20.82 -13.62
CA GLY A 172 12.29 -22.21 -13.70
C GLY A 172 10.77 -22.45 -13.75
N HIS A 173 9.95 -21.42 -13.93
CA HIS A 173 8.50 -21.50 -13.98
C HIS A 173 7.92 -21.01 -15.31
N ASN A 174 8.60 -21.33 -16.41
CA ASN A 174 8.23 -20.95 -17.76
C ASN A 174 7.40 -22.08 -18.36
N ILE A 175 6.08 -21.85 -18.48
CA ILE A 175 5.10 -22.87 -18.87
C ILE A 175 4.93 -22.93 -20.39
N VAL A 176 4.86 -21.76 -21.03
CA VAL A 176 4.69 -21.64 -22.49
C VAL A 176 5.55 -20.48 -23.00
N ASP A 177 6.28 -20.70 -24.08
CA ASP A 177 6.93 -19.62 -24.83
C ASP A 177 5.97 -19.06 -25.88
N VAL A 178 5.86 -17.73 -25.93
CA VAL A 178 5.10 -17.00 -26.94
C VAL A 178 6.03 -16.08 -27.70
N ASP A 179 5.95 -16.10 -29.03
CA ASP A 179 6.66 -15.14 -29.87
C ASP A 179 5.80 -13.89 -30.06
N GLY A 180 6.39 -12.71 -29.88
CA GLY A 180 5.72 -11.44 -30.02
C GLY A 180 6.40 -10.30 -29.29
N ASP A 181 5.82 -9.11 -29.43
CA ASP A 181 6.15 -7.97 -28.58
C ASP A 181 5.49 -8.11 -27.20
N ALA A 182 5.85 -7.23 -26.26
CA ALA A 182 5.30 -7.27 -24.90
C ALA A 182 3.77 -7.19 -24.87
N ALA A 183 3.14 -6.47 -25.80
CA ALA A 183 1.67 -6.38 -25.88
C ALA A 183 1.04 -7.73 -26.28
N THR A 184 1.62 -8.41 -27.25
CA THR A 184 1.23 -9.78 -27.65
C THR A 184 1.37 -10.75 -26.48
N CYS A 185 2.45 -10.63 -25.71
CA CYS A 185 2.69 -11.43 -24.51
C CYS A 185 1.68 -11.18 -23.39
N MET A 186 1.32 -9.91 -23.15
CA MET A 186 0.27 -9.55 -22.19
C MET A 186 -1.06 -10.20 -22.56
N GLU A 187 -1.45 -10.09 -23.84
CA GLU A 187 -2.69 -10.68 -24.33
C GLU A 187 -2.68 -12.20 -24.18
N ALA A 188 -1.60 -12.86 -24.59
CA ALA A 188 -1.45 -14.31 -24.47
C ALA A 188 -1.50 -14.78 -23.00
N CYS A 189 -0.88 -14.02 -22.08
CA CYS A 189 -0.94 -14.29 -20.65
C CYS A 189 -2.38 -14.19 -20.12
N VAL A 190 -3.10 -13.10 -20.44
CA VAL A 190 -4.48 -12.89 -20.00
C VAL A 190 -5.44 -13.93 -20.55
N GLN A 191 -5.23 -14.35 -21.81
CA GLN A 191 -6.09 -15.32 -22.51
C GLN A 191 -5.70 -16.78 -22.28
N SER A 192 -4.61 -17.06 -21.55
CA SER A 192 -4.19 -18.43 -21.28
C SER A 192 -5.28 -19.20 -20.51
N THR A 193 -5.65 -20.36 -21.05
CA THR A 193 -6.67 -21.24 -20.47
C THR A 193 -6.09 -22.58 -20.01
N SER A 194 -4.87 -22.92 -20.44
CA SER A 194 -4.18 -24.15 -20.03
C SER A 194 -3.57 -24.04 -18.63
N PHE A 195 -3.33 -22.82 -18.15
CA PHE A 195 -2.89 -22.50 -16.79
C PHE A 195 -3.23 -21.05 -16.47
N TYR A 196 -3.16 -20.67 -15.19
CA TYR A 196 -3.34 -19.29 -14.77
C TYR A 196 -2.03 -18.53 -14.88
N CYS A 197 -1.87 -17.77 -15.96
CA CYS A 197 -0.69 -16.94 -16.13
C CYS A 197 -0.68 -15.81 -15.09
N LEU A 198 0.38 -15.78 -14.28
CA LEU A 198 0.62 -14.77 -13.24
C LEU A 198 1.61 -13.70 -13.70
N ASN A 199 2.52 -14.07 -14.60
CA ASN A 199 3.54 -13.19 -15.13
C ASN A 199 4.02 -13.66 -16.51
N PHE A 200 4.80 -12.81 -17.17
CA PHE A 200 5.66 -13.23 -18.27
C PHE A 200 6.97 -12.43 -18.26
N GLU A 201 8.03 -13.02 -18.80
CA GLU A 201 9.32 -12.36 -18.95
C GLU A 201 9.47 -11.93 -20.41
N TYR A 202 9.77 -10.66 -20.68
CA TYR A 202 10.00 -10.18 -22.04
C TYR A 202 11.50 -9.95 -22.25
N TYR A 203 12.07 -10.60 -23.26
CA TYR A 203 13.47 -10.41 -23.61
C TYR A 203 13.62 -9.23 -24.57
N LEU A 204 14.40 -8.22 -24.21
CA LEU A 204 14.51 -6.98 -24.97
C LEU A 204 15.13 -7.14 -26.37
N SER A 205 15.95 -8.17 -26.57
CA SER A 205 16.63 -8.43 -27.85
C SER A 205 15.93 -9.45 -28.74
N GLU A 206 14.89 -10.13 -28.27
CA GLU A 206 14.14 -11.12 -29.06
C GLU A 206 12.64 -10.89 -28.91
N THR A 207 11.87 -11.18 -29.95
CA THR A 207 10.40 -11.12 -29.87
C THR A 207 9.87 -12.41 -29.26
N ARG A 208 10.24 -12.71 -28.02
CA ARG A 208 9.84 -13.91 -27.30
C ARG A 208 9.62 -13.60 -25.82
N CYS A 209 8.61 -14.24 -25.25
CA CYS A 209 8.30 -14.17 -23.84
C CYS A 209 7.85 -15.53 -23.29
N PRO A 210 8.58 -16.11 -22.32
CA PRO A 210 8.02 -17.16 -21.49
C PRO A 210 6.91 -16.61 -20.60
N LEU A 211 5.77 -17.31 -20.61
CA LEU A 211 4.65 -17.10 -19.71
C LEU A 211 4.81 -18.01 -18.48
N GLY A 212 4.52 -17.48 -17.29
CA GLY A 212 4.73 -18.19 -16.02
C GLY A 212 3.53 -18.18 -15.08
N ASP A 213 3.50 -19.15 -14.17
CA ASP A 213 2.42 -19.40 -13.19
C ASP A 213 2.88 -19.19 -11.73
N ALA A 214 4.04 -18.57 -11.54
CA ALA A 214 4.69 -18.40 -10.25
C ALA A 214 4.93 -16.94 -9.89
N THR A 215 5.12 -16.68 -8.60
CA THR A 215 5.59 -15.40 -8.07
C THR A 215 6.58 -15.69 -6.94
N GLU A 216 7.46 -14.75 -6.60
CA GLU A 216 8.39 -14.91 -5.46
C GLU A 216 7.66 -15.17 -4.13
N VAL A 217 6.41 -14.71 -3.99
CA VAL A 217 5.58 -15.00 -2.82
C VAL A 217 5.14 -16.47 -2.80
N ASN A 218 4.73 -17.02 -3.94
CA ASN A 218 4.23 -18.39 -4.04
C ASN A 218 5.37 -19.42 -4.03
N TYR A 219 6.53 -19.08 -4.60
CA TYR A 219 7.73 -19.91 -4.61
C TYR A 219 8.95 -19.05 -4.22
N PRO A 220 9.27 -18.93 -2.93
CA PRO A 220 10.39 -18.13 -2.47
C PRO A 220 11.76 -18.59 -3.03
N GLY A 221 12.59 -17.63 -3.43
CA GLY A 221 13.94 -17.85 -3.95
C GLY A 221 14.03 -18.05 -5.47
N ILE A 222 12.94 -17.83 -6.20
CA ILE A 222 12.92 -17.92 -7.67
C ILE A 222 13.17 -16.56 -8.34
N TRP A 223 13.09 -15.47 -7.58
CA TRP A 223 13.31 -14.13 -8.09
C TRP A 223 14.74 -13.95 -8.60
N ILE A 224 14.86 -13.51 -9.85
CA ILE A 224 16.12 -13.11 -10.46
C ILE A 224 16.20 -11.59 -10.44
N GLU A 225 17.25 -11.04 -9.84
CA GLU A 225 17.52 -9.61 -9.77
C GLU A 225 18.74 -9.26 -10.62
N ASN A 226 18.72 -8.08 -11.25
CA ASN A 226 19.79 -7.58 -12.13
C ASN A 226 20.05 -8.52 -13.31
N ASP A 227 18.98 -8.94 -13.98
CA ASP A 227 19.06 -9.73 -15.22
C ASP A 227 18.96 -8.82 -16.44
N PRO A 228 20.10 -8.27 -16.94
CA PRO A 228 20.08 -7.31 -18.02
C PRO A 228 19.47 -7.91 -19.29
N GLY A 229 18.58 -7.15 -19.92
CA GLY A 229 17.88 -7.60 -21.13
C GLY A 229 16.50 -8.17 -20.86
N TRP A 230 16.10 -8.39 -19.62
CA TRP A 230 14.77 -8.89 -19.28
C TRP A 230 13.91 -7.84 -18.60
N ILE A 231 12.61 -7.87 -18.90
CA ILE A 231 11.57 -7.17 -18.14
C ILE A 231 10.54 -8.21 -17.72
N LEU A 232 10.35 -8.37 -16.42
CA LEU A 232 9.27 -9.18 -15.89
C LEU A 232 8.00 -8.34 -15.79
N TYR A 233 6.91 -8.84 -16.37
CA TYR A 233 5.57 -8.28 -16.26
C TYR A 233 4.74 -9.18 -15.37
N GLN A 234 4.33 -8.70 -14.20
CA GLN A 234 3.48 -9.46 -13.28
C GLN A 234 2.07 -8.87 -13.28
N ARG A 235 1.04 -9.72 -13.29
CA ARG A 235 -0.36 -9.26 -13.26
C ARG A 235 -0.66 -8.47 -11.98
N ASN A 236 -1.65 -7.58 -12.08
CA ASN A 236 -2.23 -6.87 -10.95
C ASN A 236 -3.43 -7.63 -10.36
N CYS A 237 -3.89 -7.17 -9.21
CA CYS A 237 -5.08 -7.64 -8.53
C CYS A 237 -6.16 -6.54 -8.52
N GLN A 238 -7.42 -6.96 -8.48
CA GLN A 238 -8.55 -6.06 -8.34
C GLN A 238 -8.58 -5.40 -6.95
#